data_AF-A0A813DP54-F1
#
_entry.id   AF-A0A813DP54-F1
#
_cell.length_a   1.000
_cell.length_b   1.000
_cell.length_c   1.000
_cell.angle_alpha   90.00
_cell.angle_beta   90.00
_cell.angle_gamma   90.00
#
_symmetry.space_group_name_H-M   'P 1'
#
loop_
_entity.id
_entity.type
_entity.pdbx_description
1 polymer ?
#
loop_
_entity_poly.entity_id
_entity_poly.type
_entity_poly.pdbx_seq_one_letter_code
_entity_poly.pdbx_strand_id
1 'polypeptide(L)'
;MHQWSSLYRKSGATIPECWPEEIKHECHTISVSDLWFVGHHMGKLCTKVATVDHFDAGGIHLSDGSRLDADIVVVCVGFIRNTHLCEKLTGTDTMKTTNYVGKHLMYLADAEIDHGAFNWFFGSSVLEYAKFFTEVYVAGLEHEEQVGEMLWGDGLPTTKIQERKWSGFIAASSKLLKAKADGIPYFADAAHNQVEKRTRHFYNTLPPVAYVKSNEAEWVELHTRLNGGTPVAPELQLPYFFKDAASWCEPKAPLA
;
A
#
# COMPACT_ATOMS: atom_id res chain seq x y z
N MET A 1 -13.06 -5.75 -10.48
CA MET A 1 -14.14 -5.84 -9.46
C MET A 1 -14.82 -7.20 -9.42
N HIS A 2 -15.30 -7.74 -10.54
CA HIS A 2 -16.08 -8.99 -10.55
C HIS A 2 -15.43 -10.18 -9.84
N GLN A 3 -14.10 -10.38 -9.97
CA GLN A 3 -13.42 -11.49 -9.29
C GLN A 3 -13.45 -11.37 -7.76
N TRP A 4 -13.19 -10.18 -7.22
CA TRP A 4 -13.29 -9.91 -5.79
C TRP A 4 -14.71 -10.14 -5.28
N SER A 5 -15.72 -9.60 -5.95
CA SER A 5 -17.12 -9.81 -5.55
C SER A 5 -17.52 -11.29 -5.58
N SER A 6 -17.06 -12.06 -6.56
CA SER A 6 -17.28 -13.50 -6.64
C SER A 6 -16.58 -14.25 -5.51
N LEU A 7 -15.34 -13.88 -5.18
CA LEU A 7 -14.58 -14.47 -4.08
C LEU A 7 -15.27 -14.29 -2.73
N TYR A 8 -15.75 -13.08 -2.42
CA TYR A 8 -16.51 -12.84 -1.18
C TYR A 8 -17.76 -13.72 -1.09
N ARG A 9 -18.55 -13.77 -2.17
CA ARG A 9 -19.77 -14.60 -2.21
C ARG A 9 -19.47 -16.09 -2.04
N LYS A 10 -18.38 -16.57 -2.66
CA LYS A 10 -18.02 -18.00 -2.64
C LYS A 10 -17.35 -18.43 -1.35
N SER A 11 -16.60 -17.53 -0.70
CA SER A 11 -15.98 -17.79 0.60
C SER A 11 -16.95 -17.71 1.78
N GLY A 12 -18.08 -17.01 1.63
CA GLY A 12 -18.96 -16.71 2.76
C GLY A 12 -18.41 -15.64 3.71
N ALA A 13 -17.32 -14.96 3.33
CA ALA A 13 -16.80 -13.83 4.07
C ALA A 13 -17.77 -12.64 4.01
N THR A 14 -17.89 -11.90 5.11
CA THR A 14 -18.70 -10.67 5.18
C THR A 14 -18.14 -9.62 4.22
N ILE A 15 -18.98 -9.14 3.30
CA ILE A 15 -18.62 -8.05 2.39
C ILE A 15 -18.62 -6.74 3.19
N PRO A 16 -17.53 -5.95 3.17
CA PRO A 16 -17.52 -4.63 3.81
C PRO A 16 -18.58 -3.72 3.18
N GLU A 17 -19.39 -3.06 4.02
CA GLU A 17 -20.47 -2.16 3.58
C GLU A 17 -19.98 -0.99 2.72
N CYS A 18 -18.71 -0.61 2.88
CA CYS A 18 -18.11 0.54 2.23
C CYS A 18 -17.62 0.25 0.79
N TRP A 19 -17.48 -1.02 0.40
CA TRP A 19 -16.93 -1.42 -0.90
C TRP A 19 -17.82 -1.26 -2.15
N PRO A 20 -19.16 -1.29 -2.08
CA PRO A 20 -20.02 -1.10 -3.25
C PRO A 20 -19.88 0.26 -3.93
N GLU A 21 -19.54 1.31 -3.17
CA GLU A 21 -19.46 2.69 -3.66
C GLU A 21 -18.03 3.07 -4.05
N GLU A 22 -17.08 2.77 -3.16
CA GLU A 22 -15.68 3.05 -3.39
C GLU A 22 -14.84 1.92 -2.79
N ILE A 23 -13.94 1.36 -3.59
CA ILE A 23 -13.06 0.28 -3.13
C ILE A 23 -12.09 0.84 -2.07
N LYS A 24 -11.66 2.11 -2.19
CA LYS A 24 -10.64 2.76 -1.33
C LYS A 24 -11.12 4.04 -0.69
N HIS A 25 -11.35 3.97 0.61
CA HIS A 25 -11.73 5.11 1.44
C HIS A 25 -10.50 5.93 1.87
N GLU A 26 -10.69 7.20 2.21
CA GLU A 26 -9.64 8.04 2.80
C GLU A 26 -9.05 7.36 4.04
N CYS A 27 -7.72 7.44 4.21
CA CYS A 27 -6.96 6.81 5.29
C CYS A 27 -7.01 5.27 5.32
N HIS A 28 -7.50 4.60 4.26
CA HIS A 28 -7.57 3.14 4.21
C HIS A 28 -6.60 2.55 3.18
N THR A 29 -5.80 1.58 3.64
CA THR A 29 -5.18 0.59 2.75
C THR A 29 -6.08 -0.63 2.70
N ILE A 30 -6.35 -1.14 1.51
CA ILE A 30 -6.99 -2.46 1.38
C ILE A 30 -5.90 -3.51 1.46
N SER A 31 -5.92 -4.25 2.55
CA SER A 31 -5.20 -5.51 2.66
C SER A 31 -6.20 -6.64 2.49
N VAL A 32 -6.00 -7.45 1.46
CA VAL A 32 -6.71 -8.72 1.26
C VAL A 32 -5.86 -9.84 1.82
N SER A 33 -6.49 -10.84 2.43
CA SER A 33 -5.80 -11.98 3.03
C SER A 33 -6.41 -13.28 2.53
N ASP A 34 -5.58 -14.14 1.94
CA ASP A 34 -6.04 -15.45 1.47
C ASP A 34 -6.51 -16.32 2.66
N LEU A 35 -5.86 -16.16 3.83
CA LEU A 35 -6.26 -16.82 5.08
C LEU A 35 -7.67 -16.42 5.51
N TRP A 36 -8.04 -15.15 5.31
CA TRP A 36 -9.39 -14.67 5.59
C TRP A 36 -10.41 -15.41 4.72
N PHE A 37 -10.22 -15.43 3.40
CA PHE A 37 -11.19 -16.04 2.48
C PHE A 37 -11.27 -17.56 2.62
N VAL A 38 -10.13 -18.24 2.64
CA VAL A 38 -10.08 -19.70 2.77
C VAL A 38 -10.59 -20.12 4.15
N GLY A 39 -10.21 -19.41 5.21
CA GLY A 39 -10.65 -19.69 6.57
C GLY A 39 -12.17 -19.55 6.74
N HIS A 40 -12.79 -18.53 6.13
CA HIS A 40 -14.24 -18.40 6.09
C HIS A 40 -14.90 -19.55 5.31
N HIS A 41 -14.39 -19.87 4.12
CA HIS A 41 -14.92 -20.97 3.29
C HIS A 41 -14.91 -22.31 4.02
N MET A 42 -13.83 -22.57 4.78
CA MET A 42 -13.66 -23.80 5.54
C MET A 42 -14.37 -23.78 6.92
N GLY A 43 -15.10 -22.72 7.26
CA GLY A 43 -15.77 -22.57 8.55
C GLY A 43 -14.81 -22.48 9.74
N LYS A 44 -13.56 -22.06 9.51
CA LYS A 44 -12.53 -21.87 10.55
C LYS A 44 -12.49 -20.44 11.07
N LEU A 45 -13.03 -19.49 10.32
CA LEU A 45 -13.11 -18.08 10.69
C LEU A 45 -14.56 -17.61 10.62
N CYS A 46 -14.88 -16.62 11.46
CA CYS A 46 -16.14 -15.89 11.42
C CYS A 46 -15.89 -14.41 11.66
N THR A 47 -16.86 -13.58 11.24
CA THR A 47 -16.81 -12.12 11.42
C THR A 47 -17.96 -11.70 12.30
N LYS A 48 -17.66 -10.88 13.31
CA LYS A 48 -18.65 -10.20 14.14
C LYS A 48 -18.35 -8.70 14.11
N VAL A 49 -19.33 -7.92 13.68
CA VAL A 49 -19.24 -6.45 13.67
C VAL A 49 -19.92 -5.93 14.94
N ALA A 50 -19.11 -5.45 15.88
CA ALA A 50 -19.55 -4.81 17.12
C ALA A 50 -18.38 -4.07 17.78
N THR A 51 -18.67 -3.15 18.71
CA THR A 51 -17.65 -2.58 19.59
C THR A 51 -17.39 -3.52 20.76
N VAL A 52 -16.12 -3.77 21.07
CA VAL A 52 -15.70 -4.48 22.29
C VAL A 52 -15.97 -3.58 23.49
N ASP A 53 -16.73 -4.07 24.47
CA ASP A 53 -17.03 -3.36 25.71
C ASP A 53 -15.96 -3.66 26.77
N HIS A 54 -15.78 -4.95 27.11
CA HIS A 54 -14.74 -5.39 28.05
C HIS A 54 -14.36 -6.87 27.85
N PHE A 55 -13.31 -7.31 28.55
CA PHE A 55 -12.87 -8.70 28.61
C PHE A 55 -13.11 -9.28 30.02
N ASP A 56 -13.37 -10.58 30.09
CA ASP A 56 -13.34 -11.34 31.33
C ASP A 56 -12.50 -12.63 31.19
N ALA A 57 -12.48 -13.46 32.23
CA ALA A 57 -11.69 -14.69 32.24
C ALA A 57 -12.14 -15.73 31.18
N GLY A 58 -13.35 -15.61 30.65
CA GLY A 58 -13.91 -16.54 29.67
C GLY A 58 -14.06 -15.96 28.26
N GLY A 59 -13.81 -14.68 28.04
CA GLY A 59 -13.82 -14.12 26.69
C GLY A 59 -14.14 -12.62 26.60
N ILE A 60 -14.85 -12.28 25.52
CA ILE A 60 -15.05 -10.90 25.04
C ILE A 60 -16.53 -10.54 25.12
N HIS A 61 -16.85 -9.42 25.75
CA HIS A 61 -18.20 -8.83 25.77
C HIS A 61 -18.31 -7.70 24.76
N LEU A 62 -19.42 -7.70 24.02
CA LEU A 62 -19.67 -6.75 22.95
C LEU A 62 -20.80 -5.79 23.34
N SER A 63 -20.74 -4.59 22.77
CA SER A 63 -21.73 -3.50 22.94
C SER A 63 -23.17 -3.88 22.59
N ASP A 64 -23.39 -4.94 21.80
CA ASP A 64 -24.72 -5.48 21.48
C ASP A 64 -25.24 -6.48 22.54
N GLY A 65 -24.52 -6.65 23.64
CA GLY A 65 -24.83 -7.59 24.72
C GLY A 65 -24.40 -9.04 24.45
N SER A 66 -23.82 -9.33 23.28
CA SER A 66 -23.30 -10.66 22.98
C SER A 66 -21.93 -10.92 23.59
N ARG A 67 -21.64 -12.21 23.81
CA ARG A 67 -20.37 -12.70 24.36
C ARG A 67 -19.73 -13.70 23.41
N LEU A 68 -18.42 -13.57 23.21
CA LEU A 68 -17.59 -14.49 22.43
C LEU A 68 -16.63 -15.21 23.39
N ASP A 69 -16.69 -16.53 23.44
CA ASP A 69 -15.70 -17.34 24.16
C ASP A 69 -14.35 -17.28 23.42
N ALA A 70 -13.27 -17.01 24.15
CA ALA A 70 -11.92 -16.95 23.57
C ALA A 70 -10.85 -17.29 24.62
N ASP A 71 -9.91 -18.17 24.25
CA ASP A 71 -8.73 -18.48 25.06
C ASP A 71 -7.60 -17.45 24.84
N ILE A 72 -7.54 -16.87 23.64
CA ILE A 72 -6.49 -15.92 23.23
C ILE A 72 -7.15 -14.74 22.52
N VAL A 73 -6.80 -13.53 22.95
CA VAL A 73 -7.21 -12.28 22.32
C VAL A 73 -5.97 -11.59 21.76
N VAL A 74 -5.94 -11.36 20.45
CA VAL A 74 -4.90 -10.59 19.78
C VAL A 74 -5.47 -9.25 19.35
N VAL A 75 -5.01 -8.17 19.97
CA VAL A 75 -5.51 -6.82 19.68
C VAL A 75 -4.66 -6.19 18.57
N CYS A 76 -5.28 -5.91 17.43
CA CYS A 76 -4.64 -5.29 16.27
C CYS A 76 -4.89 -3.77 16.24
N VAL A 77 -4.25 -3.01 17.14
CA VAL A 77 -4.48 -1.55 17.31
C VAL A 77 -3.91 -0.64 16.20
N GLY A 78 -3.22 -1.20 15.21
CA GLY A 78 -2.64 -0.46 14.10
C GLY A 78 -1.41 0.37 14.48
N PHE A 79 -1.16 1.45 13.73
CA PHE A 79 0.01 2.32 13.89
C PHE A 79 -0.41 3.78 14.05
N ILE A 80 0.34 4.53 14.86
CA ILE A 80 0.20 5.99 14.97
C ILE A 80 1.45 6.62 14.36
N ARG A 81 1.27 7.70 13.59
CA ARG A 81 2.39 8.44 13.00
C ARG A 81 3.21 9.13 14.08
N ASN A 82 4.52 8.90 14.07
CA ASN A 82 5.44 9.55 14.99
C ASN A 82 6.06 10.80 14.35
N THR A 83 5.33 11.91 14.38
CA THR A 83 5.80 13.20 13.84
C THR A 83 6.58 14.03 14.85
N HIS A 84 6.30 13.84 16.14
CA HIS A 84 6.94 14.57 17.25
C HIS A 84 8.46 14.39 17.32
N LEU A 85 8.98 13.23 16.91
CA LEU A 85 10.42 13.01 16.88
C LEU A 85 11.13 13.95 15.88
N CYS A 86 10.53 14.19 14.72
CA CYS A 86 11.11 15.11 13.73
C CYS A 86 11.12 16.53 14.29
N GLU A 87 9.98 16.99 14.82
CA GLU A 87 9.83 18.30 15.45
C GLU A 87 10.89 18.54 16.55
N LYS A 88 11.11 17.54 17.41
CA LYS A 88 12.11 17.63 18.48
C LYS A 88 13.55 17.73 17.95
N LEU A 89 13.85 17.06 16.84
CA LEU A 89 15.20 17.03 16.26
C LEU A 89 15.51 18.27 15.41
N THR A 90 14.51 18.83 14.74
CA THR A 90 14.69 19.90 13.74
C THR A 90 14.24 21.27 14.26
N GLY A 91 13.43 21.31 15.31
CA GLY A 91 12.81 22.53 15.81
C GLY A 91 11.68 23.08 14.92
N THR A 92 11.22 22.30 13.93
CA THR A 92 10.12 22.69 13.02
C THR A 92 9.07 21.59 12.89
N ASP A 93 7.81 21.99 12.80
CA ASP A 93 6.66 21.14 12.49
C ASP A 93 6.22 21.21 11.03
N THR A 94 6.96 21.96 10.20
CA THR A 94 6.67 22.14 8.77
C THR A 94 7.80 21.64 7.88
N MET A 95 7.43 21.30 6.65
CA MET A 95 8.33 20.91 5.57
C MET A 95 7.90 21.55 4.25
N LYS A 96 8.83 21.69 3.30
CA LYS A 96 8.51 21.99 1.90
C LYS A 96 7.77 20.81 1.28
N THR A 97 6.91 21.08 0.29
CA THR A 97 6.16 20.02 -0.44
C THR A 97 7.06 19.01 -1.15
N THR A 98 8.31 19.37 -1.42
CA THR A 98 9.41 18.52 -1.93
C THR A 98 10.11 17.68 -0.86
N ASN A 99 9.56 17.62 0.35
CA ASN A 99 10.02 16.84 1.50
C ASN A 99 11.21 17.42 2.27
N TYR A 100 11.69 18.62 1.94
CA TYR A 100 12.78 19.25 2.67
C TYR A 100 12.28 19.95 3.93
N VAL A 101 12.88 19.65 5.07
CA VAL A 101 12.72 20.42 6.33
C VAL A 101 13.84 21.46 6.50
N GLY A 102 14.90 21.35 5.70
CA GLY A 102 15.97 22.34 5.55
C GLY A 102 16.83 21.99 4.33
N LYS A 103 17.73 22.89 3.91
CA LYS A 103 18.54 22.78 2.68
C LYS A 103 19.24 21.42 2.47
N HIS A 104 19.72 20.80 3.56
CA HIS A 104 20.40 19.51 3.53
C HIS A 104 19.72 18.50 4.48
N LEU A 105 18.40 18.60 4.62
CA LEU A 105 17.64 17.70 5.47
C LEU A 105 16.28 17.42 4.84
N MET A 106 16.09 16.17 4.42
CA MET A 106 14.85 15.67 3.85
C MET A 106 14.12 14.79 4.85
N TYR A 107 12.82 15.02 5.01
CA TYR A 107 11.92 14.19 5.78
C TYR A 107 11.24 13.16 4.87
N LEU A 108 11.61 11.89 5.00
CA LEU A 108 11.00 10.76 4.30
C LEU A 108 10.29 9.85 5.30
N ALA A 109 8.97 9.87 5.26
CA ALA A 109 8.11 9.01 6.04
C ALA A 109 6.86 8.65 5.24
N ASP A 110 6.16 7.61 5.68
CA ASP A 110 4.85 7.28 5.15
C ASP A 110 3.89 8.46 5.34
N ALA A 111 3.02 8.67 4.36
CA ALA A 111 2.06 9.77 4.33
C ALA A 111 0.64 9.23 4.49
N GLU A 112 -0.26 10.10 4.92
CA GLU A 112 -1.69 9.79 4.94
C GLU A 112 -2.18 9.44 3.52
N ILE A 113 -2.82 8.28 3.38
CA ILE A 113 -3.36 7.79 2.12
C ILE A 113 -4.66 8.53 1.83
N ASP A 114 -4.62 9.41 0.83
CA ASP A 114 -5.79 10.05 0.26
C ASP A 114 -6.19 9.41 -1.08
N HIS A 115 -7.32 9.84 -1.64
CA HIS A 115 -7.85 9.32 -2.91
C HIS A 115 -6.85 9.44 -4.08
N GLY A 116 -5.84 10.31 -3.99
CA GLY A 116 -4.83 10.51 -5.03
C GLY A 116 -3.74 9.43 -5.08
N ALA A 117 -3.54 8.67 -4.00
CA ALA A 117 -2.35 7.87 -3.76
C ALA A 117 -2.01 6.80 -4.83
N PHE A 118 -2.99 6.29 -5.58
CA PHE A 118 -2.80 5.10 -6.42
C PHE A 118 -2.75 5.37 -7.94
N ASN A 119 -2.93 6.62 -8.37
CA ASN A 119 -3.04 6.96 -9.80
C ASN A 119 -1.70 7.38 -10.44
N TRP A 120 -0.58 6.83 -9.98
CA TRP A 120 0.76 7.29 -10.40
C TRP A 120 1.77 6.16 -10.63
N PHE A 121 2.91 6.46 -11.25
CA PHE A 121 3.88 5.45 -11.75
C PHE A 121 4.58 4.60 -10.66
N PHE A 122 4.51 5.04 -9.40
CA PHE A 122 4.93 4.26 -8.23
C PHE A 122 3.76 3.72 -7.40
N GLY A 123 2.51 3.97 -7.80
CA GLY A 123 1.32 3.70 -7.00
C GLY A 123 1.43 4.34 -5.61
N SER A 124 0.92 3.67 -4.58
CA SER A 124 1.07 4.09 -3.18
C SER A 124 2.32 3.49 -2.51
N SER A 125 3.36 3.13 -3.26
CA SER A 125 4.53 2.47 -2.68
C SER A 125 5.45 3.48 -2.02
N VAL A 126 5.40 3.58 -0.68
CA VAL A 126 6.28 4.46 0.12
C VAL A 126 7.74 4.21 -0.23
N LEU A 127 8.14 2.95 -0.36
CA LEU A 127 9.51 2.57 -0.65
C LEU A 127 9.98 3.06 -2.02
N GLU A 128 9.10 3.03 -3.02
CA GLU A 128 9.46 3.50 -4.36
C GLU A 128 9.58 5.02 -4.40
N TYR A 129 8.72 5.73 -3.67
CA TYR A 129 8.86 7.17 -3.50
C TYR A 129 10.08 7.56 -2.67
N ALA A 130 10.41 6.80 -1.62
CA ALA A 130 11.60 7.05 -0.82
C ALA A 130 12.87 6.91 -1.67
N LYS A 131 12.98 5.86 -2.50
CA LYS A 131 14.09 5.69 -3.46
C LYS A 131 14.19 6.88 -4.41
N PHE A 132 13.07 7.28 -5.02
CA PHE A 132 13.05 8.43 -5.93
C PHE A 132 13.45 9.73 -5.23
N PHE A 133 12.93 10.00 -4.04
CA PHE A 133 13.28 11.22 -3.31
C PHE A 133 14.70 11.20 -2.77
N THR A 134 15.32 10.04 -2.56
CA THR A 134 16.77 9.93 -2.33
C THR A 134 17.55 10.38 -3.58
N GLU A 135 17.15 10.00 -4.79
CA GLU A 135 17.77 10.51 -6.03
C GLU A 135 17.54 12.02 -6.19
N VAL A 136 16.35 12.54 -5.83
CA VAL A 136 16.09 14.00 -5.77
C VAL A 136 17.03 14.68 -4.77
N TYR A 137 17.29 14.05 -3.63
CA TYR A 137 18.22 14.55 -2.63
C TYR A 137 19.66 14.62 -3.15
N VAL A 138 20.12 13.55 -3.81
CA VAL A 138 21.44 13.50 -4.46
C VAL A 138 21.57 14.58 -5.52
N ALA A 139 20.58 14.74 -6.41
CA ALA A 139 20.58 15.81 -7.41
C ALA A 139 20.62 17.21 -6.78
N GLY A 140 19.97 17.41 -5.63
CA GLY A 140 20.09 18.64 -4.85
C GLY A 140 21.52 18.91 -4.39
N LEU A 141 22.25 17.89 -3.95
CA LEU A 141 23.64 18.03 -3.52
C LEU A 141 24.61 18.26 -4.70
N GLU A 142 24.41 17.56 -5.82
CA GLU A 142 25.32 17.61 -6.98
C GLU A 142 25.07 18.81 -7.90
N HIS A 143 23.84 19.31 -7.95
CA HIS A 143 23.40 20.35 -8.89
C HIS A 143 22.70 21.51 -8.19
N GLU A 144 23.15 21.84 -6.97
CA GLU A 144 22.53 22.83 -6.09
C GLU A 144 22.15 24.15 -6.80
N GLU A 145 23.06 24.73 -7.58
CA GLU A 145 22.81 26.01 -8.26
C GLU A 145 21.65 25.94 -9.27
N GLN A 146 21.40 24.76 -9.83
CA GLN A 146 20.35 24.56 -10.84
C GLN A 146 19.00 24.19 -10.22
N VAL A 147 19.01 23.39 -9.14
CA VAL A 147 17.78 22.78 -8.61
C VAL A 147 17.41 23.24 -7.20
N GLY A 148 18.30 23.91 -6.47
CA GLY A 148 18.11 24.23 -5.04
C GLY A 148 16.85 25.04 -4.76
N GLU A 149 16.58 26.08 -5.55
CA GLU A 149 15.35 26.88 -5.43
C GLU A 149 14.07 26.05 -5.66
N MET A 150 14.14 25.01 -6.49
CA MET A 150 13.02 24.10 -6.74
C MET A 150 12.79 23.11 -5.61
N LEU A 151 13.81 22.85 -4.79
CA LEU A 151 13.83 21.81 -3.76
C LEU A 151 13.64 22.35 -2.35
N TRP A 152 14.28 23.47 -1.99
CA TRP A 152 14.18 24.08 -0.65
C TRP A 152 14.08 25.60 -0.66
N GLY A 153 13.84 26.21 -1.82
CA GLY A 153 13.68 27.67 -1.93
C GLY A 153 12.60 28.24 -1.01
N ASP A 154 12.78 29.48 -0.59
CA ASP A 154 11.89 30.14 0.38
C ASP A 154 10.46 30.27 -0.15
N GLY A 155 10.31 30.46 -1.46
CA GLY A 155 9.00 30.57 -2.15
C GLY A 155 8.25 29.25 -2.33
N LEU A 156 8.83 28.10 -1.94
CA LEU A 156 8.13 26.82 -2.05
C LEU A 156 7.05 26.67 -0.97
N PRO A 157 5.86 26.15 -1.34
CA PRO A 157 4.81 25.87 -0.38
C PRO A 157 5.29 24.95 0.75
N THR A 158 4.82 25.24 1.95
CA THR A 158 5.04 24.43 3.14
C THR A 158 3.78 23.68 3.54
N THR A 159 3.95 22.56 4.24
CA THR A 159 2.87 21.82 4.88
C THR A 159 3.33 21.36 6.25
N LYS A 160 2.39 21.18 7.19
CA LYS A 160 2.71 20.56 8.47
C LYS A 160 3.11 19.10 8.23
N ILE A 161 4.14 18.65 8.92
CA ILE A 161 4.61 17.26 8.88
C ILE A 161 3.45 16.31 9.23
N GLN A 162 2.59 16.71 10.17
CA GLN A 162 1.40 15.98 10.62
C GLN A 162 0.30 15.88 9.58
N GLU A 163 0.24 16.78 8.62
CA GLU A 163 -0.82 16.84 7.60
C GLU A 163 -0.36 16.28 6.25
N ARG A 164 0.84 15.69 6.20
CA ARG A 164 1.40 15.13 4.97
C ARG A 164 0.52 14.03 4.39
N LYS A 165 0.09 14.22 3.14
CA LYS A 165 -0.68 13.25 2.37
C LYS A 165 0.05 12.76 1.12
N TRP A 166 -0.41 11.62 0.60
CA TRP A 166 0.08 11.00 -0.62
C TRP A 166 -0.08 11.87 -1.87
N SER A 167 -1.17 12.62 -2.01
CA SER A 167 -1.32 13.60 -3.09
C SER A 167 -0.21 14.65 -3.12
N GLY A 168 0.33 15.02 -1.94
CA GLY A 168 1.46 15.93 -1.83
C GLY A 168 2.75 15.36 -2.43
N PHE A 169 3.07 14.10 -2.12
CA PHE A 169 4.17 13.35 -2.73
C PHE A 169 4.04 13.32 -4.26
N ILE A 170 2.86 12.97 -4.76
CA ILE A 170 2.58 12.87 -6.20
C ILE A 170 2.75 14.22 -6.86
N ALA A 171 2.12 15.27 -6.33
CA ALA A 171 2.17 16.60 -6.91
C ALA A 171 3.61 17.14 -6.98
N ALA A 172 4.39 16.95 -5.92
CA ALA A 172 5.80 17.35 -5.89
C ALA A 172 6.61 16.56 -6.91
N SER A 173 6.48 15.24 -6.96
CA SER A 173 7.13 14.41 -7.99
C SER A 173 6.74 14.86 -9.39
N SER A 174 5.45 15.06 -9.69
CA SER A 174 4.98 15.53 -11.00
C SER A 174 5.59 16.87 -11.40
N LYS A 175 5.74 17.81 -10.45
CA LYS A 175 6.41 19.09 -10.69
C LYS A 175 7.88 18.90 -11.03
N LEU A 176 8.59 18.07 -10.26
CA LEU A 176 10.01 17.79 -10.48
C LEU A 176 10.27 17.11 -11.83
N LEU A 177 9.44 16.15 -12.23
CA LEU A 177 9.57 15.49 -13.53
C LEU A 177 9.39 16.46 -14.71
N LYS A 178 8.51 17.45 -14.58
CA LYS A 178 8.26 18.46 -15.61
C LYS A 178 9.45 19.39 -15.83
N ALA A 179 10.36 19.49 -14.86
CA ALA A 179 11.61 20.26 -14.99
C ALA A 179 12.49 19.80 -16.17
N LYS A 180 12.27 18.58 -16.68
CA LYS A 180 12.91 18.12 -17.93
C LYS A 180 12.64 19.04 -19.11
N ALA A 181 11.45 19.66 -19.20
CA ALA A 181 11.12 20.62 -20.25
C ALA A 181 11.97 21.90 -20.15
N ASP A 182 12.46 22.22 -18.96
CA ASP A 182 13.29 23.38 -18.66
C ASP A 182 14.80 23.05 -18.69
N GLY A 183 15.18 21.89 -19.23
CA GLY A 183 16.57 21.45 -19.33
C GLY A 183 17.14 20.81 -18.07
N ILE A 184 16.30 20.45 -17.09
CA ILE A 184 16.69 19.78 -15.84
C ILE A 184 16.20 18.32 -15.86
N PRO A 185 16.94 17.38 -16.45
CA PRO A 185 16.44 16.02 -16.71
C PRO A 185 16.54 15.09 -15.50
N TYR A 186 17.34 15.43 -14.49
CA TYR A 186 17.77 14.54 -13.40
C TYR A 186 16.63 13.75 -12.76
N PHE A 187 15.54 14.44 -12.39
CA PHE A 187 14.40 13.80 -11.72
C PHE A 187 13.62 12.88 -12.66
N ALA A 188 13.41 13.31 -13.91
CA ALA A 188 12.71 12.52 -14.91
C ALA A 188 13.47 11.24 -15.26
N ASP A 189 14.77 11.35 -15.42
CA ASP A 189 15.63 10.22 -15.75
C ASP A 189 15.75 9.27 -14.56
N ALA A 190 15.85 9.76 -13.32
CA ALA A 190 15.82 8.93 -12.11
C ALA A 190 14.52 8.11 -12.01
N ALA A 191 13.35 8.76 -12.17
CA ALA A 191 12.06 8.07 -12.13
C ALA A 191 11.92 7.04 -13.27
N HIS A 192 12.30 7.41 -14.50
CA HIS A 192 12.26 6.50 -15.65
C HIS A 192 13.13 5.27 -15.42
N ASN A 193 14.39 5.48 -15.05
CA ASN A 193 15.35 4.42 -14.79
C ASN A 193 14.88 3.49 -13.66
N GLN A 194 14.28 4.04 -12.59
CA GLN A 194 13.74 3.23 -11.50
C GLN A 194 12.58 2.34 -11.96
N VAL A 195 11.61 2.90 -12.69
CA VAL A 195 10.47 2.13 -13.22
C VAL A 195 10.96 1.06 -14.20
N GLU A 196 11.88 1.40 -15.09
CA GLU A 196 12.41 0.47 -16.09
C GLU A 196 13.17 -0.68 -15.43
N LYS A 197 14.10 -0.38 -14.51
CA LYS A 197 14.86 -1.39 -13.77
C LYS A 197 13.96 -2.32 -12.97
N ARG A 198 12.97 -1.78 -12.25
CA ARG A 198 12.02 -2.59 -11.47
C ARG A 198 11.20 -3.50 -12.37
N THR A 199 10.67 -2.95 -13.47
CA THR A 199 9.87 -3.72 -14.41
C THR A 199 10.69 -4.85 -15.00
N ARG A 200 11.89 -4.54 -15.50
CA ARG A 200 12.81 -5.55 -16.04
C ARG A 200 13.16 -6.63 -15.01
N HIS A 201 13.46 -6.23 -13.77
CA HIS A 201 13.74 -7.18 -12.69
C HIS A 201 12.57 -8.11 -12.44
N PHE A 202 11.35 -7.57 -12.26
CA PHE A 202 10.15 -8.38 -12.04
C PHE A 202 9.91 -9.40 -13.15
N TYR A 203 9.98 -8.97 -14.42
CA TYR A 203 9.80 -9.86 -15.57
C TYR A 203 10.90 -10.94 -15.68
N ASN A 204 12.12 -10.65 -15.24
CA ASN A 204 13.22 -11.61 -15.28
C ASN A 204 13.20 -12.60 -14.11
N THR A 205 12.76 -12.19 -12.93
CA THR A 205 12.80 -13.04 -11.73
C THR A 205 11.50 -13.77 -11.45
N LEU A 206 10.37 -13.10 -11.66
CA LEU A 206 9.05 -13.61 -11.31
C LEU A 206 8.02 -13.12 -12.34
N PRO A 207 8.10 -13.60 -13.59
CA PRO A 207 7.21 -13.17 -14.64
C PRO A 207 5.73 -13.41 -14.26
N PRO A 208 4.78 -12.61 -14.78
CA PRO A 208 3.38 -12.65 -14.34
C PRO A 208 2.76 -14.05 -14.29
N VAL A 209 3.04 -14.91 -15.28
CA VAL A 209 2.55 -16.30 -15.31
C VAL A 209 3.13 -17.13 -14.15
N ALA A 210 4.42 -17.00 -13.87
CA ALA A 210 5.06 -17.70 -12.76
C ALA A 210 4.56 -17.18 -11.41
N TYR A 211 4.37 -15.87 -11.28
CA TYR A 211 3.77 -15.24 -10.09
C TYR A 211 2.38 -15.80 -9.79
N VAL A 212 1.49 -15.80 -10.79
CA VAL A 212 0.11 -16.31 -10.63
C VAL A 212 0.11 -17.80 -10.28
N LYS A 213 0.99 -18.59 -10.89
CA LYS A 213 1.13 -20.02 -10.58
C LYS A 213 1.60 -20.24 -9.14
N SER A 214 2.51 -19.42 -8.63
CA SER A 214 2.96 -19.49 -7.23
C SER A 214 1.81 -19.18 -6.27
N ASN A 215 1.07 -18.09 -6.53
CA ASN A 215 -0.09 -17.72 -5.72
C ASN A 215 -1.18 -18.81 -5.73
N GLU A 216 -1.46 -19.43 -6.88
CA GLU A 216 -2.42 -20.54 -6.95
C GLU A 216 -1.93 -21.76 -6.14
N ALA A 217 -0.64 -22.07 -6.17
CA ALA A 217 -0.07 -23.15 -5.37
C ALA A 217 -0.16 -22.86 -3.85
N GLU A 218 0.16 -21.64 -3.43
CA GLU A 218 0.01 -21.19 -2.04
C GLU A 218 -1.45 -21.23 -1.58
N TRP A 219 -2.37 -20.83 -2.45
CA TRP A 219 -3.81 -20.89 -2.19
C TRP A 219 -4.30 -22.32 -1.92
N VAL A 220 -3.85 -23.30 -2.72
CA VAL A 220 -4.16 -24.72 -2.51
C VAL A 220 -3.51 -25.25 -1.23
N GLU A 221 -2.25 -24.89 -1.00
CA GLU A 221 -1.52 -25.30 0.21
C GLU A 221 -2.20 -24.78 1.48
N LEU A 222 -2.73 -23.56 1.44
CA LEU A 222 -3.40 -22.92 2.57
C LEU A 222 -4.61 -23.71 3.07
N HIS A 223 -5.39 -24.32 2.17
CA HIS A 223 -6.49 -25.21 2.55
C HIS A 223 -5.98 -26.40 3.37
N THR A 224 -4.87 -27.00 2.93
CA THR A 224 -4.24 -28.12 3.64
C THR A 224 -3.72 -27.69 5.01
N ARG A 225 -3.06 -26.53 5.10
CA ARG A 225 -2.56 -25.98 6.37
C ARG A 225 -3.69 -25.70 7.35
N LEU A 226 -4.78 -25.07 6.90
CA LEU A 226 -5.95 -24.79 7.74
C LEU A 226 -6.76 -26.06 8.10
N ASN A 227 -6.54 -27.16 7.39
CA ASN A 227 -7.10 -28.48 7.72
C ASN A 227 -6.14 -29.36 8.55
N GLY A 228 -5.26 -28.74 9.35
CA GLY A 228 -4.33 -29.46 10.21
C GLY A 228 -3.30 -30.29 9.44
N GLY A 229 -2.95 -29.88 8.21
CA GLY A 229 -2.01 -30.59 7.35
C GLY A 229 -2.62 -31.71 6.50
N THR A 230 -3.92 -31.99 6.63
CA THR A 230 -4.59 -33.01 5.82
C THR A 230 -5.06 -32.40 4.49
N PRO A 231 -4.67 -32.95 3.33
CA PRO A 231 -5.09 -32.42 2.03
C PRO A 231 -6.61 -32.34 1.90
N VAL A 232 -7.11 -31.20 1.42
CA VAL A 232 -8.52 -30.98 1.12
C VAL A 232 -8.79 -31.37 -0.33
N ALA A 233 -9.84 -32.14 -0.60
CA ALA A 233 -10.18 -32.55 -1.96
C ALA A 233 -10.52 -31.32 -2.85
N PRO A 234 -10.10 -31.27 -4.13
CA PRO A 234 -10.25 -30.08 -4.98
C PRO A 234 -11.66 -29.52 -5.07
N GLU A 235 -12.68 -30.39 -5.06
CA GLU A 235 -14.10 -30.02 -5.11
C GLU A 235 -14.62 -29.36 -3.83
N LEU A 236 -13.89 -29.49 -2.71
CA LEU A 236 -14.18 -28.85 -1.43
C LEU A 236 -13.35 -27.58 -1.21
N GLN A 237 -12.35 -27.32 -2.05
CA GLN A 237 -11.53 -26.11 -1.96
C GLN A 237 -12.26 -24.89 -2.52
N LEU A 238 -11.97 -23.72 -1.98
CA LEU A 238 -12.37 -22.46 -2.57
C LEU A 238 -11.60 -22.28 -3.89
N PRO A 239 -12.25 -22.06 -5.04
CA PRO A 239 -11.55 -21.88 -6.30
C PRO A 239 -10.61 -20.67 -6.27
N TYR A 240 -9.51 -20.73 -7.03
CA TYR A 240 -8.65 -19.56 -7.25
C TYR A 240 -9.22 -18.67 -8.37
N PHE A 241 -9.54 -17.42 -8.07
CA PHE A 241 -10.28 -16.51 -8.95
C PHE A 241 -9.41 -15.62 -9.86
N PHE A 242 -8.08 -15.67 -9.71
CA PHE A 242 -7.15 -14.74 -10.35
C PHE A 242 -6.22 -15.39 -11.38
N LYS A 243 -6.66 -16.50 -12.00
CA LYS A 243 -5.88 -17.25 -13.00
C LYS A 243 -5.48 -16.39 -14.20
N ASP A 244 -6.36 -15.48 -14.61
CA ASP A 244 -6.12 -14.61 -15.76
C ASP A 244 -5.28 -13.37 -15.42
N ALA A 245 -4.85 -13.21 -14.17
CA ALA A 245 -4.15 -12.00 -13.72
C ALA A 245 -2.83 -11.75 -14.48
N ALA A 246 -2.20 -12.82 -14.98
CA ALA A 246 -1.01 -12.69 -15.81
C ALA A 246 -1.29 -11.89 -17.09
N SER A 247 -2.44 -12.13 -17.74
CA SER A 247 -2.83 -11.45 -18.98
C SER A 247 -3.15 -9.96 -18.76
N TRP A 248 -3.53 -9.58 -17.54
CA TRP A 248 -3.80 -8.18 -17.20
C TRP A 248 -2.51 -7.35 -17.10
N CYS A 249 -1.38 -8.01 -16.85
CA CYS A 249 -0.08 -7.39 -16.67
C CYS A 249 0.75 -7.35 -17.96
N GLU A 250 0.33 -8.06 -19.01
CA GLU A 250 1.06 -8.10 -20.28
C GLU A 250 1.18 -6.68 -20.87
N PRO A 251 2.37 -6.31 -21.41
CA PRO A 251 2.50 -5.07 -22.12
C PRO A 251 1.51 -5.07 -23.27
N LYS A 252 0.61 -4.08 -23.31
CA LYS A 252 -0.22 -3.88 -24.50
C LYS A 252 0.72 -3.70 -25.68
N ALA A 253 0.50 -4.46 -26.75
CA ALA A 253 1.26 -4.29 -27.98
C ALA A 253 1.28 -2.80 -28.34
N PRO A 254 2.42 -2.25 -28.81
CA PRO A 254 2.46 -0.87 -29.25
C PRO A 254 1.32 -0.68 -30.27
N LEU A 255 0.52 0.38 -30.08
CA LEU A 255 -0.47 0.78 -31.07
C LEU A 255 0.28 0.93 -32.40
N ALA A 256 -0.08 0.08 -33.36
CA ALA A 256 0.47 0.10 -34.71
C ALA A 256 0.08 1.38 -35.46
#